data_AF-A0A9W9ZRA1-F1
#
_entry.id   AF-A0A9W9ZRA1-F1
#
_cell.length_a   1.000
_cell.length_b   1.000
_cell.length_c   1.000
_cell.angle_alpha   90.00
_cell.angle_beta   90.00
_cell.angle_gamma   90.00
#
_symmetry.space_group_name_H-M   'P 1'
#
loop_
_entity.id
_entity.type
_entity.pdbx_description
1 polymer ?
#
loop_
_entity_poly.entity_id
_entity_poly.type
_entity_poly.pdbx_seq_one_letter_code
_entity_poly.pdbx_strand_id
1 'polypeptide(L)'
;MTTVTDLVAFAVSTSTSFPAIRYFCIYAALTVTFSFLMVVTYFVAIMTYDVRRIKSGRRDCLPFCLAPPAGEGAPAWEEPIPQTSNRVMEYWAKFLTHPITKVVVICFSLLLLGAGIYGVTKVDETFDRSILAKDDSYLKRFLSAQEKHFELSIEVGIVESGKADYEMDSTQEHIRELTDIVTNNKHYRKQSLSWMNSFPSMPRCIRETLPVQDFCLNSKHSFAFPTFLISVKT
;
A
#
# COMPACT_ATOMS: atom_id res chain seq x y z
N MET A 1 14.73 5.56 -21.77
CA MET A 1 13.47 4.83 -21.98
C MET A 1 12.97 4.26 -20.67
N THR A 2 13.73 3.38 -20.01
CA THR A 2 13.41 2.79 -18.70
C THR A 2 13.02 3.83 -17.65
N THR A 3 13.82 4.89 -17.46
CA THR A 3 13.52 5.96 -16.50
C THR A 3 12.19 6.67 -16.75
N VAL A 4 11.82 6.88 -18.02
CA VAL A 4 10.55 7.51 -18.39
C VAL A 4 9.39 6.56 -18.08
N THR A 5 9.54 5.27 -18.38
CA THR A 5 8.53 4.24 -18.07
C THR A 5 8.33 4.13 -16.56
N ASP A 6 9.40 4.14 -15.77
CA ASP A 6 9.35 4.11 -14.30
C ASP A 6 8.63 5.35 -13.75
N LEU A 7 8.91 6.54 -14.31
CA LEU A 7 8.22 7.77 -13.90
C LEU A 7 6.72 7.74 -14.19
N VAL A 8 6.30 7.21 -15.35
CA VAL A 8 4.88 7.03 -15.67
C VAL A 8 4.23 6.04 -14.70
N ALA A 9 4.91 4.92 -14.41
CA ALA A 9 4.41 3.93 -13.45
C ALA A 9 4.23 4.52 -12.04
N PHE A 10 5.20 5.30 -11.55
CA PHE A 10 5.06 5.99 -10.26
C PHE A 10 3.98 7.07 -10.28
N ALA A 11 3.84 7.82 -11.37
CA ALA A 11 2.78 8.82 -11.52
C ALA A 11 1.39 8.18 -11.41
N VAL A 12 1.15 7.07 -12.11
CA VAL A 12 -0.11 6.30 -11.99
C VAL A 12 -0.31 5.79 -10.56
N SER A 13 0.77 5.34 -9.90
CA SER A 13 0.71 4.84 -8.53
C SER A 13 0.28 5.92 -7.51
N THR A 14 0.52 7.20 -7.79
CA THR A 14 0.08 8.31 -6.91
C THR A 14 -1.44 8.54 -6.89
N SER A 15 -2.19 7.97 -7.83
CA SER A 15 -3.66 8.09 -7.88
C SER A 15 -4.39 7.23 -6.85
N THR A 16 -3.67 6.39 -6.09
CA THR A 16 -4.25 5.53 -5.05
C THR A 16 -4.83 6.34 -3.89
N SER A 17 -6.01 5.94 -3.38
CA SER A 17 -6.70 6.58 -2.25
C SER A 17 -5.98 6.40 -0.91
N PHE A 18 -5.04 5.45 -0.81
CA PHE A 18 -4.27 5.15 0.40
C PHE A 18 -3.08 6.13 0.54
N PRO A 19 -3.07 7.04 1.54
CA PRO A 19 -2.10 8.13 1.61
C PRO A 19 -0.65 7.63 1.80
N ALA A 20 -0.45 6.54 2.53
CA ALA A 20 0.88 5.97 2.76
C ALA A 20 1.59 5.59 1.44
N ILE A 21 0.87 4.91 0.54
CA ILE A 21 1.40 4.49 -0.78
C ILE A 21 1.66 5.72 -1.66
N ARG A 22 0.75 6.69 -1.63
CA ARG A 22 0.89 7.93 -2.40
C ARG A 22 2.15 8.70 -2.04
N TYR A 23 2.46 8.88 -0.76
CA TYR A 23 3.71 9.54 -0.34
C TYR A 23 4.94 8.75 -0.78
N PHE A 24 4.95 7.44 -0.57
CA PHE A 24 6.05 6.56 -1.00
C PHE A 24 6.33 6.70 -2.50
N CYS A 25 5.30 6.65 -3.35
CA CYS A 25 5.45 6.78 -4.80
C CYS A 25 5.92 8.16 -5.24
N ILE A 26 5.49 9.24 -4.57
CA ILE A 26 5.98 10.60 -4.84
C ILE A 26 7.48 10.72 -4.54
N TYR A 27 7.92 10.22 -3.39
CA TYR A 27 9.35 10.21 -3.04
C TYR A 27 10.17 9.37 -4.03
N ALA A 28 9.69 8.17 -4.39
CA ALA A 28 10.35 7.31 -5.37
C ALA A 28 10.48 8.00 -6.74
N ALA A 29 9.43 8.66 -7.23
CA ALA A 29 9.46 9.39 -8.50
C ALA A 29 10.51 10.53 -8.49
N LEU A 30 10.58 11.29 -7.39
CA LEU A 30 11.58 12.34 -7.22
C LEU A 30 13.01 11.77 -7.18
N THR A 31 13.23 10.68 -6.44
CA THR A 31 14.53 10.01 -6.34
C THR A 31 14.99 9.47 -7.70
N VAL A 32 14.11 8.82 -8.47
CA VAL A 32 14.45 8.30 -9.81
C VAL A 32 14.76 9.42 -10.78
N THR A 33 14.00 10.51 -10.76
CA THR A 33 14.26 11.69 -11.59
C THR A 33 15.62 12.30 -11.27
N PHE A 34 15.92 12.50 -9.98
CA PHE A 34 17.19 13.05 -9.54
C PHE A 34 18.37 12.12 -9.86
N SER A 35 18.21 10.82 -9.64
CA SER A 35 19.21 9.81 -10.01
C SER A 35 19.51 9.84 -11.50
N PHE A 36 18.50 9.97 -12.36
CA PHE A 36 18.70 10.09 -13.80
C PHE A 36 19.51 11.35 -14.16
N LEU A 37 19.19 12.50 -13.57
CA LEU A 37 19.95 13.73 -13.78
C LEU A 37 21.41 13.59 -13.34
N MET A 38 21.67 12.96 -12.18
CA MET A 38 23.04 12.69 -11.73
C MET A 38 23.80 11.73 -12.64
N VAL A 39 23.16 10.68 -13.15
CA VAL A 39 23.81 9.74 -14.09
C VAL A 39 24.15 10.43 -15.42
N VAL A 40 23.29 11.31 -15.93
CA VAL A 40 23.57 12.00 -17.20
C VAL A 40 24.60 13.12 -17.04
N THR A 41 24.60 13.84 -15.92
CA THR A 41 25.47 15.01 -15.73
C THR A 41 26.76 14.65 -14.98
N TYR A 42 26.62 14.24 -13.72
CA TYR A 42 27.74 14.02 -12.81
C TYR A 42 28.55 12.78 -13.19
N PHE A 43 27.89 11.65 -13.46
CA PHE A 43 28.59 10.42 -13.83
C PHE A 43 29.30 10.56 -15.19
N VAL A 44 28.67 11.16 -16.20
CA VAL A 44 29.33 11.42 -17.50
C VAL A 44 30.52 12.39 -17.35
N ALA A 45 30.41 13.40 -16.49
CA ALA A 45 31.52 14.31 -16.21
C ALA A 45 32.71 13.59 -15.56
N ILE A 46 32.45 12.72 -14.57
CA ILE A 46 33.48 11.89 -13.95
C ILE A 46 34.09 10.92 -14.97
N MET A 47 33.28 10.25 -15.79
CA MET A 47 33.77 9.36 -16.86
C MET A 47 34.68 10.12 -17.84
N THR A 48 34.34 11.35 -18.18
CA THR A 48 35.20 12.19 -19.04
C THR A 48 36.51 12.54 -18.36
N TYR A 49 36.48 12.83 -17.06
CA TYR A 49 37.68 13.09 -16.26
C TYR A 49 38.55 11.82 -16.15
N ASP A 50 37.94 10.67 -15.96
CA ASP A 50 38.60 9.37 -15.89
C ASP A 50 39.31 9.04 -17.22
N VAL A 51 38.64 9.23 -18.36
CA VAL A 51 39.27 9.08 -19.69
C VAL A 51 40.45 10.04 -19.88
N ARG A 52 40.35 11.30 -19.43
CA ARG A 52 41.47 12.25 -19.49
C ARG A 52 42.64 11.80 -18.62
N ARG A 53 42.36 11.21 -17.46
CA ARG A 53 43.37 10.65 -16.59
C ARG A 53 44.06 9.45 -17.21
N ILE A 54 43.31 8.52 -17.79
CA ILE A 54 43.85 7.35 -18.51
C ILE A 54 44.79 7.82 -19.63
N LYS A 55 44.39 8.82 -20.42
CA LYS A 55 45.25 9.42 -21.46
C LYS A 55 46.54 10.05 -20.91
N SER A 56 46.53 10.53 -19.67
CA SER A 56 47.71 11.06 -18.98
C SER A 56 48.59 10.00 -18.32
N GLY A 57 48.23 8.71 -18.44
CA GLY A 57 49.00 7.59 -17.92
C GLY A 57 49.10 7.57 -16.40
N ARG A 58 48.04 7.93 -15.65
CA ARG A 58 48.02 7.90 -14.17
C ARG A 58 47.16 6.74 -13.66
N ARG A 59 47.56 6.10 -12.54
CA ARG A 59 46.90 4.92 -11.95
C ARG A 59 45.58 5.21 -11.23
N ASP A 60 44.64 4.24 -11.28
CA ASP A 60 43.27 4.22 -10.73
C ASP A 60 43.11 4.66 -9.27
N CYS A 61 43.91 4.12 -8.35
CA CYS A 61 43.79 4.47 -6.94
C CYS A 61 44.83 5.50 -6.47
N LEU A 62 45.84 5.79 -7.30
CA LEU A 62 47.00 6.62 -6.94
C LEU A 62 47.30 7.59 -8.09
N PRO A 63 46.60 8.73 -8.17
CA PRO A 63 46.75 9.69 -9.27
C PRO A 63 48.14 10.33 -9.34
N PHE A 64 48.96 10.20 -8.30
CA PHE A 64 50.35 10.67 -8.25
C PHE A 64 51.36 9.70 -8.87
N CYS A 65 50.96 8.45 -9.14
CA CYS A 65 51.82 7.45 -9.74
C CYS A 65 51.50 7.30 -11.24
N LEU A 66 52.55 7.35 -12.06
CA LEU A 66 52.44 7.02 -13.48
C LEU A 66 52.22 5.50 -13.66
N ALA A 67 51.37 5.16 -14.63
CA ALA A 67 51.21 3.82 -15.14
C ALA A 67 52.48 3.43 -15.93
N PRO A 68 52.81 2.13 -15.99
CA PRO A 68 53.91 1.64 -16.82
C PRO A 68 53.72 2.12 -18.28
N PRO A 69 54.78 2.58 -18.96
CA PRO A 69 54.69 2.89 -20.38
C PRO A 69 54.31 1.62 -21.16
N ALA A 70 53.45 1.78 -22.17
CA ALA A 70 53.13 0.68 -23.09
C ALA A 70 54.44 0.18 -23.74
N GLY A 71 54.64 -1.14 -23.80
CA GLY A 71 55.83 -1.73 -24.40
C GLY A 71 56.00 -1.31 -25.87
N GLU A 72 57.25 -1.23 -26.36
CA GLU A 72 57.55 -0.84 -27.74
C GLU A 72 56.71 -1.65 -28.75
N GLY A 73 55.86 -0.95 -29.51
CA GLY A 73 54.98 -1.55 -30.53
C GLY A 73 53.55 -1.89 -30.08
N ALA A 74 53.21 -1.70 -28.80
CA ALA A 74 51.83 -1.87 -28.33
C ALA A 74 50.93 -0.67 -28.70
N PRO A 75 49.65 -0.88 -29.05
CA PRO A 75 48.72 0.21 -29.32
C PRO A 75 48.60 1.16 -28.12
N ALA A 76 48.42 2.46 -28.39
CA ALA A 76 48.30 3.50 -27.36
C ALA A 76 47.06 3.35 -26.46
N TRP A 77 46.14 2.47 -26.85
CA TRP A 77 45.00 2.02 -26.06
C TRP A 77 45.15 0.52 -25.79
N GLU A 78 44.92 0.10 -24.56
CA GLU A 78 44.78 -1.32 -24.25
C GLU A 78 43.53 -1.83 -24.98
N GLU A 79 43.67 -2.90 -25.76
CA GLU A 79 42.52 -3.63 -26.26
C GLU A 79 41.70 -4.12 -25.07
N PRO A 80 40.35 -4.05 -25.12
CA PRO A 80 39.53 -4.55 -24.03
C PRO A 80 39.91 -6.00 -23.75
N ILE A 81 40.34 -6.26 -22.52
CA ILE A 81 40.64 -7.63 -22.03
C ILE A 81 39.44 -8.50 -22.42
N PRO A 82 39.64 -9.65 -23.10
CA PRO A 82 38.53 -10.48 -23.55
C PRO A 82 37.67 -10.86 -22.34
N GLN A 83 36.50 -10.24 -22.24
CA GLN A 83 35.65 -10.37 -21.07
C GLN A 83 35.09 -11.78 -21.05
N THR A 84 35.32 -12.51 -19.95
CA THR A 84 34.77 -13.87 -19.76
C THR A 84 33.24 -13.88 -19.82
N SER A 85 32.58 -12.76 -19.51
CA SER A 85 31.15 -12.53 -19.67
C SER A 85 30.67 -12.72 -21.11
N ASN A 86 31.46 -12.28 -22.12
CA ASN A 86 31.07 -12.42 -23.52
C ASN A 86 30.97 -13.88 -23.93
N ARG A 87 31.86 -14.73 -23.41
CA ARG A 87 31.85 -16.17 -23.70
C ARG A 87 30.68 -16.88 -23.04
N VAL A 88 30.33 -16.51 -21.80
CA VAL A 88 29.15 -17.03 -21.11
C VAL A 88 27.87 -16.58 -21.83
N MET A 89 27.79 -15.31 -22.20
CA MET A 89 26.65 -14.73 -22.92
C MET A 89 26.46 -15.37 -24.28
N GLU A 90 27.54 -15.64 -25.01
CA GLU A 90 27.50 -16.33 -26.30
C GLU A 90 27.00 -17.78 -26.15
N TYR A 91 27.47 -18.50 -25.14
CA TYR A 91 27.00 -19.87 -24.87
C TYR A 91 25.52 -19.88 -24.48
N TRP A 92 25.12 -19.00 -23.55
CA TRP A 92 23.72 -18.83 -23.16
C TRP A 92 22.82 -18.45 -24.32
N ALA A 93 23.26 -17.52 -25.17
CA ALA A 93 22.51 -17.09 -26.35
C ALA A 93 22.31 -18.24 -27.35
N LYS A 94 23.37 -19.01 -27.66
CA LYS A 94 23.27 -20.20 -28.53
C LYS A 94 22.32 -21.24 -27.94
N PHE A 95 22.41 -21.49 -26.63
CA PHE A 95 21.51 -22.40 -25.93
C PHE A 95 20.04 -21.94 -26.01
N LEU A 96 19.74 -20.66 -25.75
CA LEU A 96 18.37 -20.13 -25.77
C LEU A 96 17.76 -20.04 -27.17
N THR A 97 18.60 -19.88 -28.20
CA THR A 97 18.17 -19.70 -29.60
C THR A 97 17.88 -21.03 -30.30
N HIS A 98 18.25 -22.17 -29.71
CA HIS A 98 17.85 -23.47 -30.24
C HIS A 98 16.32 -23.59 -30.33
N PRO A 99 15.78 -24.17 -31.41
CA PRO A 99 14.32 -24.18 -31.64
C PRO A 99 13.57 -24.97 -30.56
N ILE A 100 14.17 -26.05 -30.05
CA ILE A 100 13.58 -26.88 -28.98
C ILE A 100 13.55 -26.11 -27.66
N THR A 101 14.67 -25.49 -27.25
CA THR A 101 14.74 -24.72 -26.00
C THR A 101 13.81 -23.52 -26.03
N LYS A 102 13.67 -22.85 -27.19
CA LYS A 102 12.69 -21.76 -27.39
C LYS A 102 11.26 -22.22 -27.15
N VAL A 103 10.85 -23.37 -27.72
CA VAL A 103 9.50 -23.93 -27.50
C VAL A 103 9.31 -24.27 -26.03
N VAL A 104 10.29 -24.91 -25.38
CA VAL A 104 10.23 -25.25 -23.96
C VAL A 104 10.07 -24.00 -23.08
N VAL A 105 10.86 -22.95 -23.32
CA VAL A 105 10.78 -21.69 -22.56
C VAL A 105 9.42 -21.01 -22.75
N ILE A 106 8.88 -20.99 -23.97
CA ILE A 106 7.55 -20.43 -24.24
C ILE A 106 6.46 -21.23 -23.51
N CYS A 107 6.48 -22.56 -23.61
CA CYS A 107 5.53 -23.41 -22.89
C CYS A 107 5.62 -23.22 -21.38
N PHE A 108 6.84 -23.15 -20.83
CA PHE A 108 7.06 -22.89 -19.41
C PHE A 108 6.55 -21.51 -18.98
N SER A 109 6.80 -20.47 -19.79
CA SER A 109 6.29 -19.12 -19.54
C SER A 109 4.76 -19.07 -19.58
N LEU A 110 4.11 -19.76 -20.52
CA LEU A 110 2.65 -19.86 -20.60
C LEU A 110 2.07 -20.61 -19.41
N LEU A 111 2.74 -21.67 -18.95
CA LEU A 111 2.35 -22.41 -17.76
C LEU A 111 2.44 -21.54 -16.51
N LEU A 112 3.55 -20.81 -16.32
CA LEU A 112 3.70 -19.86 -15.21
C LEU A 112 2.65 -18.75 -15.26
N LEU A 113 2.33 -18.25 -16.45
CA LEU A 113 1.28 -17.24 -16.64
C LEU A 113 -0.10 -17.79 -16.27
N GLY A 114 -0.44 -19.01 -16.72
CA GLY A 114 -1.69 -19.68 -16.35
C GLY A 114 -1.79 -19.95 -14.84
N ALA A 115 -0.70 -20.42 -14.23
CA ALA A 115 -0.61 -20.63 -12.78
C ALA A 115 -0.73 -19.30 -12.01
N GLY A 116 -0.15 -18.22 -12.52
CA GLY A 116 -0.28 -16.87 -11.95
C GLY A 116 -1.73 -16.37 -12.00
N ILE A 117 -2.41 -16.50 -13.14
CA ILE A 117 -3.84 -16.13 -13.28
C ILE A 117 -4.69 -16.94 -12.30
N TYR A 118 -4.47 -18.25 -12.20
CA TYR A 118 -5.17 -19.09 -11.23
C TYR A 118 -4.86 -18.68 -9.78
N GLY A 119 -3.60 -18.36 -9.48
CA GLY A 119 -3.17 -17.88 -8.16
C GLY A 119 -3.90 -16.61 -7.74
N VAL A 120 -4.06 -15.64 -8.65
CA VAL A 120 -4.78 -14.39 -8.38
C VAL A 120 -6.24 -14.64 -7.99
N THR A 121 -6.90 -15.66 -8.56
CA THR A 121 -8.30 -16.01 -8.18
C THR A 121 -8.45 -16.61 -6.78
N LYS A 122 -7.34 -17.01 -6.15
CA LYS A 122 -7.31 -17.65 -4.83
C LYS A 122 -6.73 -16.76 -3.73
N VAL A 123 -6.37 -15.52 -4.05
CA VAL A 123 -5.88 -14.56 -3.05
C VAL A 123 -7.06 -14.04 -2.24
N ASP A 124 -7.03 -14.29 -0.92
CA ASP A 124 -7.98 -13.70 0.02
C ASP A 124 -7.68 -12.21 0.21
N GLU A 125 -8.71 -11.36 0.20
CA GLU A 125 -8.58 -9.91 0.38
C GLU A 125 -8.50 -9.50 1.88
N THR A 126 -8.57 -10.48 2.79
CA THR A 126 -8.60 -10.21 4.23
C THR A 126 -7.24 -9.73 4.73
N PHE A 127 -7.20 -8.44 5.09
CA PHE A 127 -6.00 -7.86 5.71
C PHE A 127 -5.95 -8.20 7.20
N ASP A 128 -5.07 -9.13 7.56
CA ASP A 128 -4.77 -9.40 8.97
C ASP A 128 -3.96 -8.23 9.56
N ARG A 129 -4.54 -7.56 10.56
CA ARG A 129 -3.92 -6.41 11.23
C ARG A 129 -2.71 -6.82 12.07
N SER A 130 -2.60 -8.10 12.45
CA SER A 130 -1.51 -8.63 13.27
C SER A 130 -0.15 -8.51 12.57
N ILE A 131 -0.14 -8.48 11.24
CA ILE A 131 1.09 -8.36 10.41
C ILE A 131 1.75 -6.98 10.51
N LEU A 132 0.99 -5.96 10.94
CA LEU A 132 1.53 -4.62 11.17
C LEU A 132 2.31 -4.55 12.49
N ALA A 133 2.06 -5.49 13.40
CA ALA A 133 2.76 -5.56 14.67
C ALA A 133 4.10 -6.29 14.50
N LYS A 134 5.14 -5.83 15.21
CA LYS A 134 6.43 -6.53 15.24
C LYS A 134 6.24 -7.97 15.75
N ASP A 135 6.96 -8.93 15.16
CA ASP A 135 6.75 -10.37 15.40
C ASP A 135 6.81 -10.78 16.88
N ASP A 136 7.72 -10.19 17.66
CA ASP A 136 7.87 -10.47 19.09
C ASP A 136 7.15 -9.47 20.00
N SER A 137 6.26 -8.64 19.46
CA SER A 137 5.57 -7.63 20.25
C SER A 137 4.47 -8.20 21.14
N TYR A 138 4.30 -7.61 22.33
CA TYR A 138 3.16 -7.89 23.21
C TYR A 138 1.82 -7.71 22.49
N LEU A 139 1.73 -6.71 21.59
CA LEU A 139 0.54 -6.41 20.81
C LEU A 139 0.12 -7.60 19.92
N LYS A 140 1.05 -8.27 19.24
CA LYS A 140 0.73 -9.44 18.41
C LYS A 140 0.12 -10.58 19.25
N ARG A 141 0.68 -10.81 20.45
CA ARG A 141 0.16 -11.82 21.40
C ARG A 141 -1.25 -11.45 21.88
N PHE A 142 -1.46 -10.19 22.25
CA PHE A 142 -2.77 -9.69 22.66
C PHE A 142 -3.82 -9.84 21.55
N LEU A 143 -3.51 -9.40 20.33
CA LEU A 143 -4.42 -9.50 19.18
C LEU A 143 -4.74 -10.96 18.85
N SER A 144 -3.75 -11.85 18.84
CA SER A 144 -3.98 -13.28 18.60
C SER A 144 -4.86 -13.95 19.66
N ALA A 145 -4.69 -13.56 20.94
CA ALA A 145 -5.53 -14.07 22.02
C ALA A 145 -6.95 -13.49 21.92
N GLN A 146 -7.06 -12.22 21.55
CA GLN A 146 -8.35 -11.56 21.35
C GLN A 146 -9.14 -12.22 20.22
N GLU A 147 -8.54 -12.42 19.05
CA GLU A 147 -9.18 -13.07 17.90
C GLU A 147 -9.57 -14.53 18.17
N LYS A 148 -8.74 -15.26 18.93
CA LYS A 148 -9.00 -16.65 19.30
C LYS A 148 -10.13 -16.82 20.31
N HIS A 149 -10.26 -15.88 21.26
CA HIS A 149 -11.18 -16.02 22.39
C HIS A 149 -12.42 -15.13 22.31
N PHE A 150 -12.40 -14.07 21.51
CA PHE A 150 -13.48 -13.11 21.36
C PHE A 150 -13.84 -12.95 19.89
N GLU A 151 -15.08 -13.27 19.53
CA GLU A 151 -15.64 -12.89 18.23
C GLU A 151 -15.82 -11.37 18.18
N LEU A 152 -14.86 -10.66 17.56
CA LEU A 152 -15.00 -9.22 17.33
C LEU A 152 -16.09 -8.96 16.31
N SER A 153 -17.27 -8.54 16.77
CA SER A 153 -18.26 -7.91 15.90
C SER A 153 -17.91 -6.44 15.72
N ILE A 154 -17.89 -5.97 14.48
CA ILE A 154 -17.72 -4.55 14.19
C ILE A 154 -19.03 -3.83 14.56
N GLU A 155 -18.96 -2.90 15.50
CA GLU A 155 -20.10 -2.04 15.83
C GLU A 155 -20.21 -0.94 14.78
N VAL A 156 -21.39 -0.81 14.18
CA VAL A 156 -21.72 0.16 13.14
C VAL A 156 -22.74 1.14 13.70
N GLY A 157 -22.36 2.42 13.71
CA GLY A 157 -23.25 3.53 14.03
C GLY A 157 -23.87 4.12 12.78
N ILE A 158 -25.20 4.04 12.70
CA ILE A 158 -25.96 4.75 11.67
C ILE A 158 -26.29 6.13 12.23
N VAL A 159 -25.82 7.16 11.54
CA VAL A 159 -26.01 8.56 11.93
C VAL A 159 -26.65 9.31 10.78
N GLU A 160 -27.81 9.91 11.06
CA GLU A 160 -28.48 10.78 10.11
C GLU A 160 -27.75 12.13 10.04
N SER A 161 -27.06 12.37 8.94
CA SER A 161 -26.28 13.60 8.73
C SER A 161 -27.15 14.65 8.03
N GLY A 162 -28.05 15.29 8.77
CA GLY A 162 -28.94 16.33 8.25
C GLY A 162 -29.58 17.20 9.33
N LYS A 163 -30.14 18.35 8.92
CA LYS A 163 -31.06 19.13 9.78
C LYS A 163 -32.41 18.42 9.77
N ALA A 164 -32.54 17.40 10.61
CA ALA A 164 -33.80 16.70 10.82
C ALA A 164 -34.55 17.34 11.99
N ASP A 165 -35.84 17.59 11.81
CA ASP A 165 -36.73 17.97 12.90
C ASP A 165 -37.26 16.69 13.56
N TYR A 166 -36.68 16.36 14.71
CA TYR A 166 -37.01 15.15 15.48
C TYR A 166 -38.32 15.27 16.27
N GLU A 167 -38.88 16.48 16.39
CA GLU A 167 -40.20 16.67 17.00
C GLU A 167 -41.31 16.19 16.07
N MET A 168 -41.06 16.21 14.75
CA MET A 168 -42.02 15.78 13.74
C MET A 168 -42.19 14.26 13.73
N ASP A 169 -43.45 13.80 13.75
CA ASP A 169 -43.79 12.38 13.84
C ASP A 169 -43.26 11.58 12.64
N SER A 170 -43.32 12.16 11.43
CA SER A 170 -42.78 11.54 10.22
C SER A 170 -41.28 11.24 10.29
N THR A 171 -40.50 12.11 10.95
CA THR A 171 -39.06 11.90 11.14
C THR A 171 -38.82 10.75 12.13
N GLN A 172 -39.64 10.67 13.18
CA GLN A 172 -39.55 9.60 14.16
C GLN A 172 -39.93 8.25 13.56
N GLU A 173 -41.01 8.19 12.78
CA GLU A 173 -41.42 7.00 12.03
C GLU A 173 -40.30 6.55 11.10
N HIS A 174 -39.71 7.47 10.34
CA HIS A 174 -38.59 7.14 9.45
C HIS A 174 -37.40 6.51 10.18
N ILE A 175 -37.02 7.04 11.36
CA ILE A 175 -35.93 6.49 12.17
C ILE A 175 -36.29 5.10 12.75
N ARG A 176 -37.57 4.86 13.07
CA ARG A 176 -38.06 3.55 13.51
C ARG A 176 -38.03 2.54 12.37
N GLU A 177 -38.47 2.93 11.18
CA GLU A 177 -38.40 2.10 9.97
C GLU A 177 -36.94 1.72 9.63
N LEU A 178 -36.01 2.68 9.71
CA LEU A 178 -34.58 2.40 9.53
C LEU A 178 -34.06 1.40 10.56
N THR A 179 -34.49 1.51 11.81
CA THR A 179 -34.13 0.56 12.88
C THR A 179 -34.65 -0.85 12.54
N ASP A 180 -35.88 -0.97 12.05
CA ASP A 180 -36.48 -2.26 11.68
C ASP A 180 -35.79 -2.89 10.46
N ILE A 181 -35.43 -2.10 9.45
CA ILE A 181 -34.68 -2.57 8.27
C ILE A 181 -33.33 -3.15 8.69
N VAL A 182 -32.63 -2.48 9.59
CA VAL A 182 -31.33 -2.92 10.11
C VAL A 182 -31.48 -4.21 10.93
N THR A 183 -32.47 -4.26 11.80
CA THR A 183 -32.72 -5.42 12.69
C THR A 183 -33.09 -6.67 11.89
N ASN A 184 -33.85 -6.50 10.80
CA ASN A 184 -34.30 -7.59 9.94
C ASN A 184 -33.22 -8.07 8.96
N ASN A 185 -32.13 -7.32 8.81
CA ASN A 185 -31.09 -7.66 7.86
C ASN A 185 -30.16 -8.76 8.41
N LYS A 186 -29.98 -9.84 7.63
CA LYS A 186 -29.19 -11.04 7.95
C LYS A 186 -27.72 -10.79 8.31
N HIS A 187 -27.17 -9.65 7.91
CA HIS A 187 -25.77 -9.28 8.15
C HIS A 187 -25.55 -8.64 9.52
N TYR A 188 -26.61 -8.21 10.20
CA TYR A 188 -26.54 -7.62 11.54
C TYR A 188 -26.99 -8.62 12.59
N ARG A 189 -26.40 -8.53 13.78
CA ARG A 189 -26.89 -9.26 14.95
C ARG A 189 -28.19 -8.58 15.40
N LYS A 190 -29.16 -9.37 15.91
CA LYS A 190 -30.49 -8.90 16.35
C LYS A 190 -30.48 -7.96 17.57
N GLN A 191 -29.34 -7.36 17.89
CA GLN A 191 -29.13 -6.44 18.99
C GLN A 191 -28.93 -5.04 18.41
N SER A 192 -30.01 -4.40 17.99
CA SER A 192 -30.04 -3.00 17.58
C SER A 192 -30.56 -2.14 18.74
N LEU A 193 -29.75 -1.20 19.21
CA LEU A 193 -30.17 -0.23 20.22
C LEU A 193 -30.56 1.09 19.52
N SER A 194 -31.83 1.47 19.62
CA SER A 194 -32.35 2.74 19.12
C SER A 194 -32.88 3.60 20.25
N TRP A 195 -32.33 4.82 20.40
CA TRP A 195 -32.80 5.78 21.41
C TRP A 195 -34.24 6.22 21.11
N MET A 196 -34.67 6.23 19.85
CA MET A 196 -36.03 6.62 19.44
C MET A 196 -37.10 5.69 20.03
N ASN A 197 -36.75 4.41 20.21
CA ASN A 197 -37.62 3.42 20.85
C ASN A 197 -37.43 3.38 22.38
N SER A 198 -36.23 3.70 22.86
CA SER A 198 -35.89 3.65 24.28
C SER A 198 -36.38 4.89 25.05
N PHE A 199 -36.35 6.07 24.43
CA PHE A 199 -36.70 7.33 25.08
C PHE A 199 -38.17 7.39 25.55
N PRO A 200 -39.17 6.95 24.77
CA PRO A 200 -40.56 6.87 25.25
C PRO A 200 -40.75 5.87 26.41
N SER A 201 -39.92 4.82 26.47
CA SER A 201 -39.98 3.78 27.52
C SER A 201 -39.38 4.22 28.86
N MET A 202 -38.69 5.37 28.90
CA MET A 202 -38.08 5.88 30.13
C MET A 202 -39.12 6.37 31.15
N PRO A 203 -38.92 6.11 32.46
CA PRO A 203 -39.83 6.53 33.54
C PRO A 203 -40.08 8.05 33.55
N ARG A 204 -41.33 8.44 33.82
CA ARG A 204 -41.77 9.86 33.84
C ARG A 204 -40.97 10.75 34.80
N CYS A 205 -40.61 10.22 35.98
CA CYS A 205 -39.82 10.94 36.98
C CYS A 205 -38.44 11.40 36.46
N ILE A 206 -37.80 10.61 35.60
CA ILE A 206 -36.50 10.94 34.99
C ILE A 206 -36.67 11.95 33.84
N ARG A 207 -37.78 11.82 33.09
CA ARG A 207 -38.14 12.69 31.96
C ARG A 207 -38.43 14.13 32.40
N GLU A 208 -39.07 14.30 33.55
CA GLU A 208 -39.44 15.62 34.10
C GLU A 208 -38.23 16.38 34.67
N THR A 209 -37.18 15.69 35.11
CA THR A 209 -35.91 16.30 35.55
C THR A 209 -35.00 16.77 34.40
N LEU A 210 -35.29 16.40 33.15
CA LEU A 210 -34.50 16.77 31.97
C LEU A 210 -35.22 17.90 31.21
N PRO A 211 -34.80 19.18 31.35
CA PRO A 211 -35.32 20.24 30.51
C PRO A 211 -35.00 19.93 29.04
N VAL A 212 -36.04 19.86 28.21
CA VAL A 212 -35.96 19.50 26.77
C VAL A 212 -34.99 20.42 26.01
N GLN A 213 -34.91 21.70 26.41
CA GLN A 213 -33.96 22.68 25.85
C GLN A 213 -32.50 22.32 26.14
N ASP A 214 -32.20 21.85 27.36
CA ASP A 214 -30.84 21.44 27.76
C ASP A 214 -30.49 20.07 27.19
N PHE A 215 -31.46 19.19 26.94
CA PHE A 215 -31.19 17.94 26.22
C PHE A 215 -30.74 18.21 24.78
N CYS A 216 -31.42 19.10 24.05
CA CYS A 216 -31.06 19.44 22.68
C CYS A 216 -29.76 20.27 22.58
N LEU A 217 -29.51 21.22 23.48
CA LEU A 217 -28.27 22.03 23.47
C LEU A 217 -27.04 21.28 23.99
N ASN A 218 -27.20 20.45 25.03
CA ASN A 218 -26.10 19.77 25.70
C ASN A 218 -25.80 18.38 25.08
N SER A 219 -26.67 17.86 24.19
CA SER A 219 -26.37 16.69 23.34
C SER A 219 -25.19 16.89 22.39
N LYS A 220 -24.86 18.15 22.06
CA LYS A 220 -23.70 18.46 21.22
C LYS A 220 -22.35 18.29 21.92
N HIS A 221 -22.32 18.26 23.26
CA HIS A 221 -21.05 18.30 23.99
C HIS A 221 -20.94 17.37 25.21
N SER A 222 -22.04 16.92 25.81
CA SER A 222 -22.00 16.23 27.12
C SER A 222 -22.54 14.80 27.14
N PHE A 223 -23.24 14.34 26.11
CA PHE A 223 -23.52 12.91 25.98
C PHE A 223 -22.44 12.29 25.09
N ALA A 224 -21.50 11.61 25.73
CA ALA A 224 -20.95 10.38 25.16
C ALA A 224 -22.12 9.40 25.01
N PHE A 225 -23.02 9.66 24.06
CA PHE A 225 -23.94 8.66 23.57
C PHE A 225 -23.06 7.48 23.16
N PRO A 226 -23.32 6.26 23.65
CA PRO A 226 -22.72 5.10 23.03
C PRO A 226 -23.10 5.21 21.57
N THR A 227 -22.09 5.45 20.74
CA THR A 227 -22.17 5.54 19.30
C THR A 227 -23.13 4.45 18.85
N PHE A 228 -24.22 4.80 18.16
CA PHE A 228 -25.31 3.88 17.81
C PHE A 228 -24.78 2.46 17.56
N LEU A 229 -25.12 1.53 18.44
CA LEU A 229 -24.44 0.24 18.50
C LEU A 229 -25.24 -0.76 17.68
N ILE A 230 -24.83 -0.98 16.43
CA ILE A 230 -25.32 -2.10 15.62
C ILE A 230 -24.13 -3.03 15.38
N SER A 231 -24.09 -4.14 16.12
CA SER A 231 -23.06 -5.17 15.99
C SER A 231 -23.27 -5.96 14.68
N VAL A 232 -22.34 -5.83 13.73
CA VAL A 232 -22.31 -6.60 12.47
C VAL A 232 -21.74 -7.98 12.72
N LYS A 233 -22.36 -8.99 12.12
CA LYS A 233 -21.84 -10.35 12.08
C LYS A 233 -20.88 -10.46 10.89
N THR A 234 -19.58 -10.50 11.17
CA THR A 234 -18.55 -10.92 10.21
C THR A 234 -18.58 -12.42 10.02
#